data_AF-A0A366MXG0-F1
#
_entry.id   AF-A0A366MXG0-F1
#
_cell.length_a   1.000
_cell.length_b   1.000
_cell.length_c   1.000
_cell.angle_alpha   90.00
_cell.angle_beta   90.00
_cell.angle_gamma   90.00
#
_symmetry.space_group_name_H-M   'P 1'
#
loop_
_entity.id
_entity.type
_entity.pdbx_description
1 polymer ?
#
loop_
_entity_poly.entity_id
_entity_poly.type
_entity_poly.pdbx_seq_one_letter_code
_entity_poly.pdbx_strand_id
1 'polypeptide(L)' 'MKEIIPDNILKIQKKLANFEKDSRNYKKYTKILAKHIKSHTMQQRVKAHIKVIETIQNLNKK' A
#
# COMPACT_ATOMS: atom_id res chain seq x y z
N MET A 1 -11.83 -10.23 6.96
CA MET A 1 -10.59 -10.18 6.15
C MET A 1 -9.54 -9.46 6.96
N LYS A 2 -8.40 -10.10 7.27
CA LYS A 2 -7.29 -9.44 7.94
C LYS A 2 -6.71 -8.43 6.94
N GLU A 3 -6.63 -7.15 7.28
CA GLU A 3 -5.90 -6.19 6.46
C GLU A 3 -4.42 -6.56 6.54
N ILE A 4 -3.97 -7.38 5.59
CA ILE A 4 -2.57 -7.79 5.48
C ILE A 4 -1.82 -6.58 4.94
N ILE A 5 -1.27 -5.76 5.84
CA ILE A 5 -0.25 -4.77 5.47
C ILE A 5 0.84 -5.56 4.73
N PRO A 6 1.18 -5.19 3.48
CA PRO A 6 2.20 -5.89 2.73
C PRO A 6 3.49 -6.03 3.56
N ASP A 7 4.04 -7.24 3.65
CA ASP A 7 5.20 -7.56 4.50
C ASP A 7 6.37 -6.59 4.32
N ASN A 8 6.55 -6.07 3.10
CA ASN A 8 7.60 -5.11 2.78
C ASN A 8 7.39 -3.76 3.48
N ILE A 9 6.13 -3.27 3.56
CA ILE A 9 5.80 -2.02 4.25
C ILE A 9 6.08 -2.17 5.75
N LEU A 10 5.63 -3.28 6.35
CA LEU A 10 5.85 -3.54 7.77
C LEU A 10 7.34 -3.69 8.11
N LYS A 11 8.12 -4.39 7.27
CA LYS A 11 9.57 -4.52 7.43
C LYS A 11 10.28 -3.16 7.37
N ILE A 12 9.86 -2.27 6.47
CA ILE A 12 10.43 -0.91 6.36
C ILE A 12 10.05 -0.07 7.59
N GLN A 13 8.81 -0.13 8.07
CA GLN A 13 8.37 0.58 9.27
C GLN A 13 9.16 0.16 10.52
N LYS A 14 9.36 -1.15 10.71
CA LYS A 14 10.19 -1.67 11.82
C LYS A 14 11.63 -1.17 11.76
N LYS A 15 12.24 -1.12 10.56
CA LYS A 15 13.58 -0.54 10.38
C LYS A 15 13.62 0.96 10.69
N LEU A 16 12.60 1.71 10.24
CA LEU A 16 12.50 3.14 10.49
C LEU A 16 12.41 3.48 11.98
N ALA A 17 11.74 2.66 12.77
CA ALA A 17 11.63 2.83 14.22
C ALA A 17 12.99 2.79 14.94
N ASN A 18 14.00 2.16 14.34
CA ASN A 18 15.35 2.04 14.91
C ASN A 18 16.31 3.13 14.42
N PHE A 19 15.93 3.95 13.44
CA PHE A 19 16.80 5.00 12.92
C PHE A 19 16.54 6.32 13.64
N GLU A 20 17.62 7.03 13.98
CA GLU A 20 17.54 8.40 14.45
C GLU A 20 16.87 9.28 13.39
N LYS A 21 15.94 10.13 13.84
CA LYS A 21 15.19 11.06 12.99
C LYS A 21 16.19 11.92 12.21
N ASP A 22 15.92 12.08 10.92
CA ASP A 22 16.74 12.85 9.98
C ASP A 22 18.15 12.32 9.65
N SER A 23 18.53 11.17 10.21
CA SER A 23 19.72 10.44 9.76
C SER A 23 19.63 10.07 8.27
N ARG A 24 20.78 9.83 7.64
CA ARG A 24 20.84 9.42 6.22
C ARG A 24 19.96 8.19 5.94
N ASN A 25 20.00 7.22 6.84
CA ASN A 25 19.21 6.00 6.75
C ASN A 25 17.72 6.27 6.95
N TYR A 26 17.35 7.09 7.93
CA TYR A 26 15.96 7.52 8.13
C TYR A 26 15.41 8.16 6.84
N LYS A 27 16.07 9.18 6.30
CA LYS A 27 15.66 9.86 5.06
C LYS A 27 15.53 8.90 3.87
N LYS A 28 16.47 7.95 3.73
CA LYS A 28 16.43 6.91 2.68
C LYS A 28 15.20 6.02 2.84
N TYR A 29 15.00 5.42 4.01
CA TYR A 29 13.92 4.45 4.22
C TYR A 29 12.54 5.11 4.25
N THR A 30 12.42 6.37 4.66
CA THR A 30 11.18 7.15 4.56
C THR A 30 10.77 7.36 3.09
N LYS A 31 11.71 7.67 2.20
CA LYS A 31 11.45 7.76 0.74
C LYS A 31 11.00 6.42 0.16
N ILE A 32 11.66 5.32 0.56
CA ILE A 32 11.30 3.97 0.13
C ILE A 32 9.89 3.61 0.61
N LEU A 33 9.55 3.92 1.86
CA LEU A 33 8.23 3.67 2.44
C LEU A 33 7.14 4.43 1.67
N ALA A 34 7.34 5.72 1.41
CA ALA A 34 6.39 6.54 0.66
C ALA A 34 6.08 5.97 -0.74
N LYS A 35 7.11 5.49 -1.46
CA LYS A 35 6.94 4.82 -2.76
C LYS A 35 6.08 3.56 -2.65
N HIS A 36 6.32 2.72 -1.64
CA HIS A 36 5.56 1.48 -1.45
C HIS A 36 4.10 1.75 -1.06
N ILE A 37 3.86 2.71 -0.17
CA ILE A 37 2.50 3.12 0.22
C ILE A 37 1.73 3.59 -1.02
N LYS A 38 2.30 4.51 -1.82
CA LYS A 38 1.65 5.01 -3.04
C LYS A 38 1.28 3.88 -4.01
N SER A 39 2.20 2.95 -4.26
CA SER A 39 1.96 1.79 -5.14
C SER A 39 0.82 0.91 -4.61
N HIS A 40 0.86 0.60 -3.32
CA HIS A 40 -0.16 -0.23 -2.68
C HIS A 40 -1.54 0.44 -2.72
N THR A 41 -1.65 1.72 -2.37
CA THR A 41 -2.89 2.48 -2.45
C THR A 41 -3.45 2.51 -3.87
N MET A 42 -2.59 2.68 -4.88
CA MET A 42 -3.01 2.64 -6.29
C MET A 42 -3.55 1.27 -6.69
N GLN A 43 -2.92 0.17 -6.28
CA GLN A 43 -3.42 -1.18 -6.54
C GLN A 43 -4.80 -1.41 -5.90
N GLN A 44 -5.00 -0.95 -4.67
CA GLN A 44 -6.28 -1.07 -3.98
C GLN A 44 -7.39 -0.27 -4.69
N ARG A 45 -7.07 0.93 -5.19
CA ARG A 45 -8.01 1.74 -6.00
C ARG A 45 -8.42 1.02 -7.29
N VAL A 46 -7.46 0.43 -8.00
CA VAL A 46 -7.75 -0.34 -9.23
C VAL A 46 -8.65 -1.55 -8.93
N LYS A 47 -8.36 -2.31 -7.87
CA LYS A 47 -9.21 -3.44 -7.46
C LYS A 47 -10.64 -3.00 -7.12
N ALA A 48 -10.80 -1.88 -6.42
CA ALA A 48 -12.11 -1.33 -6.11
C ALA A 48 -12.89 -0.96 -7.38
N HIS A 49 -12.23 -0.30 -8.34
CA HIS A 49 -12.83 0.04 -9.64
C HIS A 49 -13.28 -1.19 -10.43
N ILE A 50 -12.41 -2.22 -10.51
CA ILE A 50 -12.74 -3.49 -11.17
C ILE A 50 -13.99 -4.12 -10.54
N LYS A 51 -14.05 -4.17 -9.20
CA LYS A 51 -15.20 -4.74 -8.48
C LYS A 51 -16.51 -4.00 -8.80
N VAL A 52 -16.47 -2.68 -8.92
CA VAL A 52 -17.65 -1.89 -9.31
C VAL A 52 -18.09 -2.24 -10.72
N ILE A 53 -17.15 -2.33 -11.67
CA ILE A 53 -17.45 -2.73 -13.05
C ILE A 53 -18.08 -4.12 -13.11
N GLU A 54 -17.49 -5.11 -12.41
CA GLU A 54 -18.04 -6.46 -12.32
C GLU A 54 -19.46 -6.48 -11.75
N THR A 55 -19.70 -5.66 -10.72
CA THR A 55 -21.04 -5.54 -10.10
C THR A 55 -22.06 -5.01 -11.10
N ILE A 56 -21.73 -3.95 -11.85
CA ILE A 56 -22.60 -3.37 -12.87
C ILE A 56 -22.88 -4.39 -14.00
N GLN A 57 -21.85 -5.09 -14.47
CA GLN A 57 -22.02 -6.11 -15.51
C GLN A 57 -22.95 -7.24 -15.07
N ASN A 58 -22.85 -7.68 -13.81
CA ASN A 58 -23.73 -8.71 -13.26
C ASN A 58 -25.17 -8.23 -13.10
N LEU A 59 -25.38 -6.95 -12.79
CA LEU A 59 -26.71 -6.35 -12.77
C LEU A 59 -27.33 -6.28 -14.17
N ASN A 60 -26.55 -5.93 -15.20
CA ASN A 60 -27.03 -5.83 -16.58
C ASN A 60 -27.26 -7.19 -17.26
N LYS A 61 -26.69 -8.28 -16.72
CA LYS A 61 -26.92 -9.66 -17.20
C LYS A 61 -28.18 -10.31 -16.62
N LYS A 62 -28.75 -9.71 -15.57
CA LYS A 62 -30.01 -10.11 -14.95
C LYS A 62 -31.18 -9.41 -15.64
#